data_AF-A0A2A2J121-F1
#
_entry.id   AF-A0A2A2J121-F1
#
_cell.length_a   1.000
_cell.length_b   1.000
_cell.length_c   1.000
_cell.angle_alpha   90.00
_cell.angle_beta   90.00
_cell.angle_gamma   90.00
#
_symmetry.space_group_name_H-M   'P 1'
#
loop_
_entity.id
_entity.type
_entity.pdbx_description
1 polymer ?
#
loop_
_entity_poly.entity_id
_entity_poly.type
_entity_poly.pdbx_seq_one_letter_code
_entity_poly.pdbx_strand_id
1 'polypeptide(L)' 'MSVQPNEEAETPEPLREIVRALDGLRFGAVEITVHNSQIVQIERKEKIRLQAASSRQA' A
#
# COMPACT_ATOMS: atom_id res chain seq x y z
N MET A 1 -37.22 12.29 -18.07
CA MET A 1 -36.70 10.95 -17.73
C MET A 1 -35.21 10.94 -18.02
N SER A 2 -34.39 11.27 -17.02
CA SER A 2 -32.94 11.01 -17.04
C SER A 2 -32.46 11.03 -15.58
N VAL A 3 -32.83 10.00 -14.82
CA VAL A 3 -32.07 9.70 -13.60
C VAL A 3 -30.69 9.28 -14.10
N GLN A 4 -29.66 10.04 -13.74
CA GLN A 4 -28.28 9.61 -13.90
C GLN A 4 -27.89 8.97 -12.56
N PRO A 5 -27.84 7.63 -12.45
CA PRO A 5 -27.26 6.99 -11.29
C PRO A 5 -25.79 6.73 -11.63
N ASN A 6 -24.89 7.57 -11.12
CA ASN A 6 -23.54 7.08 -10.86
C ASN A 6 -22.94 7.83 -9.67
N GLU A 7 -23.65 7.74 -8.56
CA GLU A 7 -23.06 7.85 -7.22
C GLU A 7 -22.67 6.43 -6.76
N GLU A 8 -22.06 5.64 -7.64
CA GLU A 8 -21.18 4.59 -7.15
C GLU A 8 -19.95 5.33 -6.64
N ALA A 9 -19.95 5.58 -5.33
CA ALA A 9 -18.74 5.80 -4.58
C ALA A 9 -17.87 4.54 -4.74
N GLU A 10 -17.27 4.39 -5.93
CA GLU A 10 -16.09 3.57 -6.13
C GLU A 10 -15.10 4.13 -5.12
N THR A 11 -14.95 3.43 -3.99
CA THR A 11 -13.75 3.59 -3.17
C THR A 11 -12.60 3.56 -4.15
N PRO A 12 -11.83 4.66 -4.29
CA PRO A 12 -10.86 4.76 -5.36
C PRO A 12 -10.02 3.49 -5.36
N GLU A 13 -10.01 2.74 -6.46
CA GLU A 13 -9.20 1.53 -6.66
C GLU A 13 -7.81 1.61 -5.99
N PRO A 14 -7.06 2.73 -6.11
CA PRO A 14 -5.74 2.83 -5.46
C PRO A 14 -5.78 2.77 -3.93
N LEU A 15 -6.86 3.16 -3.26
CA LEU A 15 -6.98 3.03 -1.80
C LEU A 15 -7.08 1.56 -1.38
N ARG A 16 -7.85 0.76 -2.12
CA ARG A 16 -7.92 -0.70 -1.90
C ARG A 16 -6.57 -1.35 -2.13
N GLU A 17 -5.85 -0.87 -3.13
CA GLU A 17 -4.52 -1.36 -3.48
C GLU A 17 -3.47 -1.02 -2.41
N ILE A 18 -3.54 0.17 -1.81
CA ILE A 18 -2.72 0.54 -0.64
C ILE A 18 -3.00 -0.39 0.54
N VAL A 19 -4.27 -0.68 0.84
CA VAL A 19 -4.64 -1.59 1.94
C VAL A 19 -4.11 -3.00 1.67
N ARG A 20 -4.23 -3.51 0.43
CA ARG A 20 -3.64 -4.79 0.02
C ARG A 20 -2.11 -4.78 0.09
N ALA A 21 -1.47 -3.67 -0.27
CA ALA A 21 -0.01 -3.54 -0.22
C ALA A 21 0.50 -3.56 1.22
N LEU A 22 -0.24 -2.96 2.16
CA LEU A 22 0.03 -3.00 3.60
C LEU A 22 -0.29 -4.36 4.23
N ASP A 23 -1.17 -5.16 3.61
CA ASP A 23 -1.52 -6.48 4.11
C ASP A 23 -0.30 -7.43 4.08
N GLY A 24 -0.05 -8.07 5.23
CA GLY A 24 1.13 -8.91 5.47
C GLY A 24 2.45 -8.17 5.73
N LEU A 25 2.48 -6.83 5.69
CA LEU A 25 3.70 -6.03 5.85
C LEU A 25 4.02 -5.83 7.34
N ARG A 26 4.88 -6.68 7.92
CA ARG A 26 5.22 -6.61 9.36
C ARG A 26 6.16 -5.46 9.71
N PHE A 27 7.13 -5.19 8.84
CA PHE A 27 8.09 -4.10 8.99
C PHE A 27 8.44 -3.55 7.62
N GLY A 28 7.93 -2.37 7.29
CA GLY A 28 8.25 -1.68 6.05
C GLY A 28 7.43 -0.42 5.85
N ALA A 29 7.45 0.10 4.64
CA ALA A 29 6.78 1.34 4.26
C ALA A 29 6.12 1.19 2.89
N VAL A 30 5.00 1.88 2.71
CA VAL A 30 4.36 2.06 1.40
C VAL A 30 4.52 3.52 1.02
N GLU A 31 5.02 3.76 -0.18
CA GLU A 31 5.24 5.09 -0.73
C GLU A 31 4.29 5.30 -1.91
N ILE A 32 3.58 6.42 -1.93
CA ILE A 32 2.60 6.72 -2.97
C ILE A 32 2.97 8.01 -3.68
N THR A 33 2.94 7.97 -5.02
CA THR A 33 3.13 9.16 -5.85
C THR A 33 1.77 9.65 -6.29
N VAL A 34 1.47 10.90 -5.95
CA VAL A 34 0.20 11.55 -6.29
C VAL A 34 0.46 12.68 -7.28
N HIS A 35 -0.07 12.57 -8.48
CA HIS A 35 -0.06 13.64 -9.48
C HIS A 35 -1.51 14.07 -9.76
N ASN A 36 -1.80 15.37 -9.77
CA ASN A 36 -3.14 15.91 -10.04
C ASN A 36 -4.27 15.33 -9.15
N SER A 37 -4.00 15.13 -7.86
CA SER A 37 -4.93 14.48 -6.92
C SER A 37 -5.31 13.04 -7.29
N GLN A 38 -4.55 12.40 -8.19
CA GLN A 38 -4.69 11.00 -8.56
C GLN A 38 -3.40 10.25 -8.20
N ILE A 39 -3.55 9.05 -7.64
CA ILE A 39 -2.42 8.19 -7.30
C ILE A 39 -1.93 7.58 -8.62
N VAL A 40 -0.67 7.83 -8.97
CA VAL A 40 -0.05 7.35 -10.21
C VAL A 40 0.95 6.22 -9.99
N GLN A 41 1.45 6.07 -8.76
CA GLN A 41 2.41 5.01 -8.42
C GLN A 41 2.26 4.62 -6.96
N ILE A 42 2.43 3.31 -6.70
CA ILE A 42 2.44 2.72 -5.36
C ILE A 42 3.68 1.83 -5.28
N GLU A 43 4.59 2.14 -4.36
CA GLU A 43 5.78 1.34 -4.07
C GLU A 43 5.68 0.69 -2.70
N ARG A 44 5.93 -0.62 -2.62
CA ARG A 44 6.00 -1.38 -1.36
C ARG A 44 7.47 -1.67 -1.01
N LYS A 45 7.94 -1.13 0.11
CA LYS A 45 9.29 -1.37 0.64
C LYS A 45 9.21 -2.22 1.90
N GLU A 46 9.62 -3.47 1.82
CA GLU A 46 9.66 -4.38 2.96
C GLU A 46 11.07 -4.46 3.57
N LYS A 47 11.16 -4.23 4.88
CA LYS A 47 12.43 -4.24 5.61
C LYS A 47 12.54 -5.54 6.42
N ILE A 48 13.19 -6.52 5.81
CA ILE A 48 13.53 -7.77 6.47
C ILE A 48 14.72 -7.52 7.39
N ARG A 49 14.53 -7.62 8.71
CA ARG A 49 15.66 -7.76 9.63
C ARG A 49 16.18 -9.18 9.50
N LEU A 50 17.22 -9.36 8.69
CA LEU A 50 18.11 -10.50 8.80
C LEU A 50 18.74 -10.39 10.19
N GLN A 51 18.16 -11.05 11.18
CA GLN A 51 18.77 -11.09 12.51
C GLN A 51 20.14 -11.70 12.32
N ALA A 52 21.19 -10.91 12.52
CA ALA A 52 22.54 -11.43 12.54
C ALA A 52 22.51 -12.59 13.53
N ALA A 53 22.77 -13.80 13.03
CA ALA A 53 22.85 -14.98 13.86
C ALA A 53 23.80 -14.62 15.00
N SER A 54 23.24 -14.35 16.18
CA SER A 54 24.01 -14.12 17.38
C SER A 54 24.48 -15.49 17.83
N SER A 55 25.41 -16.06 17.07
CA SER A 55 26.26 -17.14 17.55
C SER A 55 27.26 -16.51 18.50
N ARG A 56 26.76 -16.11 19.68
CA ARG A 56 27.59 -15.98 20.86
C ARG A 56 27.83 -17.40 21.36
N GLN A 57 28.82 -18.07 20.77
CA GLN A 57 29.35 -19.30 21.32
C GLN A 57 30.53 -18.89 22.20
N ALA A 58 30.24 -18.87 23.51
CA ALA A 58 31.23 -18.76 24.58
C ALA A 58 31.86 -20.13 24.83
#